data_AF-A0A2S5SQC1-F1
#
_entry.id   AF-A0A2S5SQC1-F1
#
_cell.length_a   1.000
_cell.length_b   1.000
_cell.length_c   1.000
_cell.angle_alpha   90.00
_cell.angle_beta   90.00
_cell.angle_gamma   90.00
#
_symmetry.space_group_name_H-M   'P 1'
#
loop_
_entity.id
_entity.type
_entity.pdbx_description
1 polymer ?
#
loop_
_entity_poly.entity_id
_entity_poly.type
_entity_poly.pdbx_seq_one_letter_code
_entity_poly.pdbx_strand_id
1 'polypeptide(L)'
;MGQYIVTVPDFVDAELVFDANETRQILKFFYPSRSAAVESMPIDNACRRLAQTMLVAAIDGSYALGFVHALLASLMPNRHSWLKGFARKLTQGTAKHWFRYATANDLQDVRVYDRVRDQIATNLRMRFDEALNGTLVHQIRRPFTVQFVAGHNVGAVWG
;
A
#
# COMPACT_ATOMS: atom_id res chain seq x y z
N MET A 1 -17.57 15.74 7.50
CA MET A 1 -16.20 15.29 7.16
C MET A 1 -16.31 14.01 6.33
N GLY A 2 -15.61 13.89 5.21
CA GLY A 2 -15.61 12.66 4.41
C GLY A 2 -14.62 11.65 4.99
N GLN A 3 -15.12 10.51 5.47
CA GLN A 3 -14.30 9.38 5.87
C GLN A 3 -14.28 8.38 4.71
N TYR A 4 -13.09 8.01 4.25
CA TYR A 4 -12.90 7.02 3.19
C TYR A 4 -12.38 5.75 3.79
N ILE A 5 -13.06 4.65 3.50
CA ILE A 5 -12.67 3.34 3.98
C ILE A 5 -12.16 2.56 2.77
N VAL A 6 -10.90 2.14 2.85
CA VAL A 6 -10.30 1.17 1.94
C VAL A 6 -10.25 -0.15 2.66
N THR A 7 -10.74 -1.19 2.00
CA THR A 7 -10.79 -2.54 2.54
C THR A 7 -10.04 -3.44 1.56
N VAL A 8 -8.92 -3.99 1.99
CA VAL A 8 -8.14 -4.95 1.21
C VAL A 8 -8.51 -6.35 1.66
N PRO A 9 -8.94 -7.24 0.75
CA PRO A 9 -9.21 -8.62 1.09
C PRO A 9 -7.94 -9.33 1.57
N ASP A 10 -8.11 -10.34 2.42
CA ASP A 10 -6.99 -11.20 2.80
C ASP A 10 -6.63 -12.11 1.61
N PHE A 11 -5.32 -12.29 1.37
CA PHE A 11 -4.83 -13.06 0.21
C PHE A 11 -4.54 -14.50 0.61
N VAL A 12 -4.92 -15.48 -0.19
CA VAL A 12 -4.39 -16.85 -0.03
C VAL A 12 -2.99 -16.96 -0.63
N ASP A 13 -2.21 -17.98 -0.24
CA ASP A 13 -0.82 -18.14 -0.72
C ASP A 13 -0.71 -18.22 -2.25
N ALA A 14 -1.74 -18.78 -2.92
CA ALA A 14 -1.83 -18.87 -4.37
C ALA A 14 -2.08 -17.51 -5.07
N GLU A 15 -2.53 -16.49 -4.32
CA GLU A 15 -2.79 -15.13 -4.82
C GLU A 15 -1.59 -14.19 -4.62
N LEU A 16 -0.49 -14.69 -4.03
CA LEU A 16 0.72 -13.90 -3.81
C LEU A 16 1.47 -13.72 -5.13
N VAL A 17 1.43 -12.49 -5.67
CA VAL A 17 1.97 -12.17 -7.00
C VAL A 17 3.45 -11.80 -6.93
N PHE A 18 3.89 -11.18 -5.83
CA PHE A 18 5.25 -10.65 -5.69
C PHE A 18 6.21 -11.70 -5.18
N ASP A 19 7.41 -11.76 -5.75
CA ASP A 19 8.49 -12.61 -5.24
C ASP A 19 9.21 -11.98 -4.01
N ALA A 20 10.25 -12.64 -3.51
CA ALA A 20 10.99 -12.16 -2.34
C ALA A 20 11.69 -10.81 -2.56
N ASN A 21 12.27 -10.58 -3.74
CA ASN A 21 12.97 -9.34 -4.05
C ASN A 21 11.99 -8.19 -4.21
N GLU A 22 10.87 -8.43 -4.88
CA GLU A 22 9.79 -7.46 -5.05
C GLU A 22 9.15 -7.10 -3.70
N THR A 23 8.96 -8.10 -2.84
CA THR A 23 8.46 -7.91 -1.47
C THR A 23 9.39 -6.99 -0.68
N ARG A 24 10.72 -7.19 -0.75
CA ARG A 24 11.68 -6.28 -0.10
C ARG A 24 11.57 -4.86 -0.65
N GLN A 25 11.45 -4.68 -1.96
CA GLN A 25 11.29 -3.35 -2.56
C GLN A 25 10.04 -2.64 -2.06
N ILE A 26 8.92 -3.36 -1.99
CA ILE A 26 7.66 -2.83 -1.47
C ILE A 26 7.81 -2.46 0.01
N LEU A 27 8.38 -3.34 0.85
CA LEU A 27 8.59 -3.05 2.27
C LEU A 27 9.49 -1.83 2.50
N LYS A 28 10.57 -1.67 1.72
CA LYS A 28 11.46 -0.49 1.78
C LYS A 28 10.75 0.79 1.35
N PHE A 29 9.81 0.70 0.40
CA PHE A 29 9.00 1.85 0.02
C PHE A 29 8.17 2.39 1.19
N PHE A 30 7.57 1.49 1.99
CA PHE A 30 6.81 1.89 3.18
C PHE A 30 7.67 2.22 4.40
N TYR A 31 8.82 1.57 4.57
CA TYR A 31 9.72 1.74 5.70
C TYR A 31 11.16 2.07 5.26
N PRO A 32 11.40 3.21 4.59
CA PRO A 32 12.71 3.54 4.03
C PRO A 32 13.82 3.62 5.10
N SER A 33 13.49 4.12 6.30
CA SER A 33 14.42 4.20 7.44
C SER A 33 14.84 2.83 8.00
N ARG A 34 14.13 1.75 7.64
CA ARG A 34 14.42 0.39 8.08
C ARG A 34 14.90 -0.52 6.94
N SER A 35 15.35 0.07 5.84
CA SER A 35 15.79 -0.67 4.65
C SER A 35 16.86 -1.72 4.94
N ALA A 36 17.79 -1.44 5.86
CA ALA A 36 18.83 -2.40 6.26
C ALA A 36 18.24 -3.65 6.94
N ALA A 37 17.25 -3.46 7.82
CA ALA A 37 16.55 -4.58 8.47
C ALA A 37 15.72 -5.38 7.46
N VAL A 38 15.11 -4.69 6.48
CA VAL A 38 14.38 -5.34 5.39
C VAL A 38 15.30 -6.14 4.46
N GLU A 39 16.59 -5.83 4.36
CA GLU A 39 17.51 -6.66 3.56
C GLU A 39 17.88 -7.97 4.25
N SER A 40 18.04 -7.95 5.57
CA SER A 40 18.49 -9.12 6.32
C SER A 40 17.35 -10.05 6.76
N MET A 41 16.10 -9.59 6.77
CA MET A 41 14.96 -10.43 7.19
C MET A 41 14.69 -11.59 6.20
N PRO A 42 14.21 -12.75 6.65
CA PRO A 42 13.66 -13.78 5.77
C PRO A 42 12.34 -13.28 5.13
N ILE A 43 12.08 -13.69 3.88
CA ILE A 43 10.82 -13.37 3.20
C ILE A 43 9.99 -14.64 3.05
N ASP A 44 9.00 -14.79 3.92
CA ASP A 44 8.02 -15.86 3.88
C ASP A 44 6.69 -15.38 3.24
N ASN A 45 5.71 -16.29 3.11
CA ASN A 45 4.41 -15.95 2.54
C ASN A 45 3.66 -14.91 3.39
N ALA A 46 3.90 -14.84 4.69
CA ALA A 46 3.30 -13.83 5.56
C ALA A 46 3.84 -12.42 5.23
N CYS A 47 5.15 -12.29 5.03
CA CYS A 47 5.79 -11.05 4.59
C CYS A 47 5.31 -10.62 3.20
N ARG A 48 5.23 -11.56 2.26
CA ARG A 48 4.72 -11.32 0.89
C ARG A 48 3.28 -10.80 0.93
N ARG A 49 2.42 -11.41 1.74
CA ARG A 49 1.04 -11.00 1.97
C ARG A 49 0.96 -9.60 2.57
N LEU A 50 1.77 -9.31 3.59
CA LEU A 50 1.83 -7.99 4.21
C LEU A 50 2.19 -6.92 3.17
N ALA A 51 3.27 -7.13 2.41
CA ALA A 51 3.71 -6.19 1.38
C ALA A 51 2.65 -5.97 0.29
N GLN A 52 2.04 -7.05 -0.21
CA GLN A 52 0.96 -6.97 -1.20
C GLN A 52 -0.24 -6.19 -0.64
N THR A 53 -0.62 -6.44 0.62
CA THR A 53 -1.70 -5.71 1.31
C THR A 53 -1.40 -4.23 1.42
N MET A 54 -0.19 -3.86 1.82
CA MET A 54 0.25 -2.47 1.91
C MET A 54 0.16 -1.77 0.55
N LEU A 55 0.66 -2.44 -0.50
CA LEU A 55 0.68 -1.87 -1.84
C LEU A 55 -0.74 -1.70 -2.42
N VAL A 56 -1.60 -2.71 -2.31
CA VAL A 56 -3.00 -2.61 -2.78
C VAL A 56 -3.73 -1.50 -2.02
N ALA A 57 -3.59 -1.44 -0.69
CA ALA A 57 -4.20 -0.39 0.13
C ALA A 57 -3.70 1.00 -0.28
N ALA A 58 -2.40 1.13 -0.60
CA ALA A 58 -1.79 2.40 -0.94
C ALA A 58 -2.23 2.90 -2.30
N ILE A 59 -2.33 2.02 -3.29
CA ILE A 59 -2.86 2.34 -4.60
C ILE A 59 -4.34 2.71 -4.45
N ASP A 60 -5.16 1.82 -3.91
CA ASP A 60 -6.61 2.03 -3.84
C ASP A 60 -6.99 3.24 -2.98
N GLY A 61 -6.30 3.44 -1.85
CA GLY A 61 -6.46 4.62 -1.00
C GLY A 61 -5.97 5.90 -1.66
N SER A 62 -4.95 5.84 -2.52
CA SER A 62 -4.53 6.99 -3.29
C SER A 62 -5.53 7.36 -4.37
N TYR A 63 -6.20 6.40 -5.01
CA TYR A 63 -7.30 6.71 -5.93
C TYR A 63 -8.56 7.19 -5.22
N ALA A 64 -8.88 6.63 -4.05
CA ALA A 64 -9.95 7.15 -3.20
C ALA A 64 -9.67 8.61 -2.84
N LEU A 65 -8.47 8.91 -2.36
CA LEU A 65 -8.06 10.26 -2.00
C LEU A 65 -7.94 11.17 -3.22
N GLY A 66 -7.47 10.64 -4.35
CA GLY A 66 -7.34 11.31 -5.63
C GLY A 66 -8.69 11.66 -6.26
N PHE A 67 -9.73 10.85 -6.09
CA PHE A 67 -11.11 11.20 -6.45
C PHE A 67 -11.61 12.39 -5.62
N VAL A 68 -11.26 12.43 -4.33
CA VAL A 68 -11.61 13.54 -3.42
C VAL A 68 -10.82 14.80 -3.75
N HIS A 69 -9.52 14.63 -4.02
CA HIS A 69 -8.61 15.73 -4.32
C HIS A 69 -8.73 16.17 -5.78
N ALA A 70 -9.21 15.38 -6.74
CA ALA A 70 -9.43 15.80 -8.13
C ALA A 70 -10.49 16.91 -8.24
N LEU A 71 -11.40 17.01 -7.26
CA LEU A 71 -12.24 18.18 -7.05
C LEU A 71 -11.44 19.45 -6.69
N LEU A 72 -10.14 19.32 -6.35
CA LEU A 72 -9.22 20.32 -5.81
C LEU A 72 -7.82 20.37 -6.50
N ALA A 73 -7.47 19.45 -7.41
CA ALA A 73 -6.06 19.08 -7.72
C ALA A 73 -5.57 19.46 -9.13
N SER A 74 -5.68 20.72 -9.54
CA SER A 74 -5.03 21.19 -10.78
C SER A 74 -3.51 21.42 -10.66
N LEU A 75 -2.80 20.88 -9.65
CA LEU A 75 -1.53 21.48 -9.18
C LEU A 75 -0.34 20.53 -8.87
N MET A 76 -0.35 19.20 -9.11
CA MET A 76 0.75 18.34 -8.63
C MET A 76 1.31 17.26 -9.61
N PRO A 77 2.65 17.15 -9.78
CA PRO A 77 3.32 16.16 -10.64
C PRO A 77 3.61 14.79 -9.95
N ASN A 78 3.89 13.76 -10.76
CA ASN A 78 3.98 12.34 -10.35
C ASN A 78 5.43 11.88 -10.02
N ARG A 79 5.67 11.21 -8.86
CA ARG A 79 7.02 10.87 -8.32
C ARG A 79 7.39 9.37 -8.27
N HIS A 80 6.51 8.43 -8.65
CA HIS A 80 6.72 6.98 -8.37
C HIS A 80 6.60 6.04 -9.59
N SER A 81 7.40 6.26 -10.64
CA SER A 81 7.33 5.52 -11.91
C SER A 81 7.50 3.98 -11.80
N TRP A 82 8.31 3.49 -10.85
CA TRP A 82 8.56 2.04 -10.68
C TRP A 82 7.31 1.26 -10.22
N LEU A 83 6.35 1.92 -9.57
CA LEU A 83 5.09 1.29 -9.12
C LEU A 83 4.25 0.78 -10.28
N LYS A 84 4.44 1.31 -11.50
CA LYS A 84 3.72 0.86 -12.70
C LYS A 84 3.95 -0.64 -12.99
N GLY A 85 5.17 -1.13 -12.78
CA GLY A 85 5.50 -2.54 -12.96
C GLY A 85 4.72 -3.44 -12.00
N PHE A 86 4.67 -3.05 -10.72
CA PHE A 86 3.94 -3.82 -9.70
C PHE A 86 2.42 -3.73 -9.85
N ALA A 87 1.90 -2.56 -10.19
CA ALA A 87 0.48 -2.39 -10.49
C ALA A 87 0.04 -3.25 -11.69
N ARG A 88 0.87 -3.31 -12.74
CA ARG A 88 0.62 -4.18 -13.90
C ARG A 88 0.62 -5.66 -13.51
N LYS A 89 1.52 -6.09 -12.63
CA LYS A 89 1.51 -7.47 -12.11
C LYS A 89 0.21 -7.78 -11.36
N LEU A 90 -0.28 -6.84 -10.55
CA LEU A 90 -1.57 -6.99 -9.88
C LEU A 90 -2.69 -7.14 -10.91
N THR A 91 -2.78 -6.29 -11.95
CA THR A 91 -3.86 -6.40 -12.96
C THR A 91 -3.81 -7.63 -13.84
N GLN A 92 -2.63 -8.26 -13.99
CA GLN A 92 -2.45 -9.51 -14.73
C GLN A 92 -2.85 -10.73 -13.90
N GLY A 93 -2.69 -10.68 -12.57
CA GLY A 93 -3.34 -11.61 -11.66
C GLY A 93 -4.83 -11.29 -11.54
N THR A 94 -5.61 -12.18 -10.95
CA THR A 94 -7.07 -12.06 -10.75
C THR A 94 -7.49 -10.87 -9.85
N ALA A 95 -6.67 -9.82 -9.72
CA ALA A 95 -6.74 -8.73 -8.74
C ALA A 95 -7.75 -7.62 -9.04
N LYS A 96 -8.52 -7.68 -10.12
CA LYS A 96 -9.48 -6.61 -10.44
C LYS A 96 -10.47 -6.35 -9.30
N HIS A 97 -10.79 -7.39 -8.53
CA HIS A 97 -11.68 -7.32 -7.38
C HIS A 97 -11.00 -6.83 -6.09
N TRP A 98 -9.68 -6.62 -6.07
CA TRP A 98 -8.93 -6.12 -4.91
C TRP A 98 -8.95 -4.60 -4.80
N PHE A 99 -9.33 -3.91 -5.87
CA PHE A 99 -9.42 -2.45 -5.92
C PHE A 99 -10.89 -2.03 -5.91
N ARG A 100 -11.24 -1.11 -5.02
CA ARG A 100 -12.58 -0.54 -4.95
C ARG A 100 -12.68 0.78 -5.71
N TYR A 101 -11.61 1.56 -5.71
CA TYR A 101 -11.55 2.91 -6.25
C TYR A 101 -10.64 3.00 -7.48
N ALA A 102 -9.57 2.20 -7.55
CA ALA A 102 -8.69 2.19 -8.72
C ALA A 102 -9.25 1.34 -9.87
N THR A 103 -9.31 1.89 -11.09
CA THR A 103 -9.71 1.13 -12.29
C THR A 103 -8.52 0.45 -12.98
N ALA A 104 -8.79 -0.45 -13.93
CA ALA A 104 -7.73 -1.10 -14.71
C ALA A 104 -6.89 -0.09 -15.54
N ASN A 105 -7.50 1.02 -15.98
CA ASN A 105 -6.79 2.08 -16.70
C ASN A 105 -5.92 2.91 -15.74
N ASP A 106 -6.45 3.19 -14.55
CA ASP A 106 -5.71 3.88 -13.49
C ASP A 106 -4.42 3.13 -13.12
N LEU A 107 -4.48 1.80 -13.09
CA LEU A 107 -3.34 0.93 -12.79
C LEU A 107 -2.22 1.00 -13.86
N GLN A 108 -2.43 1.67 -15.00
CA GLN A 108 -1.37 1.98 -15.98
C GLN A 108 -0.53 3.21 -15.60
N ASP A 109 -1.09 4.14 -14.83
CA ASP A 109 -0.38 5.33 -14.31
C ASP A 109 -0.55 5.45 -12.79
N VAL A 110 -0.06 4.43 -12.07
CA VAL A 110 -0.18 4.40 -10.61
C VAL A 110 0.54 5.55 -9.95
N ARG A 111 -0.21 6.21 -9.06
CA ARG A 111 0.28 7.25 -8.15
C ARG A 111 -0.08 6.85 -6.73
N VAL A 112 0.92 6.90 -5.84
CA VAL A 112 0.70 6.72 -4.40
C VAL A 112 1.04 8.04 -3.72
N TYR A 113 0.10 8.59 -2.94
CA TYR A 113 0.36 9.79 -2.16
C TYR A 113 1.20 9.46 -0.93
N ASP A 114 2.20 10.29 -0.63
CA ASP A 114 3.07 10.11 0.56
C ASP A 114 2.24 9.99 1.85
N ARG A 115 1.19 10.83 2.00
CA ARG A 115 0.28 10.76 3.15
C ARG A 115 -0.43 9.42 3.28
N VAL A 116 -0.85 8.83 2.17
CA VAL A 116 -1.49 7.50 2.15
C VAL A 116 -0.46 6.43 2.52
N ARG A 117 0.74 6.50 1.93
CA ARG A 117 1.87 5.60 2.25
C ARG A 117 2.21 5.63 3.74
N ASP A 118 2.39 6.83 4.31
CA ASP A 118 2.81 7.02 5.69
C ASP A 118 1.71 6.57 6.68
N GLN A 119 0.44 6.81 6.36
CA GLN A 119 -0.68 6.30 7.17
C GLN A 119 -0.73 4.77 7.17
N ILE A 120 -0.54 4.13 6.01
CA ILE A 120 -0.52 2.67 5.89
C ILE A 120 0.67 2.09 6.65
N ALA A 121 1.86 2.67 6.49
CA ALA A 121 3.05 2.27 7.23
C ALA A 121 2.83 2.40 8.75
N THR A 122 2.18 3.48 9.21
CA THR A 122 1.85 3.64 10.63
C THR A 122 0.88 2.57 11.12
N ASN A 123 -0.20 2.31 10.38
CA ASN A 123 -1.22 1.34 10.77
C ASN A 123 -0.71 -0.10 10.79
N LEU A 124 0.21 -0.45 9.88
CA LEU A 124 0.78 -1.79 9.76
C LEU A 124 2.14 -1.95 10.44
N ARG A 125 2.59 -0.96 11.20
CA ARG A 125 3.89 -0.98 11.87
C ARG A 125 4.06 -2.21 12.75
N MET A 126 3.04 -2.54 13.54
CA MET A 126 3.07 -3.71 14.44
C MET A 126 3.28 -5.01 13.67
N ARG A 127 2.54 -5.21 12.56
CA ARG A 127 2.69 -6.41 11.72
C ARG A 127 4.03 -6.45 10.99
N PHE A 128 4.58 -5.29 10.64
CA PHE A 128 5.91 -5.19 10.09
C PHE A 128 6.99 -5.51 11.12
N ASP A 129 6.84 -5.07 12.38
CA ASP A 129 7.75 -5.43 13.47
C ASP A 129 7.71 -6.94 13.74
N GLU A 130 6.52 -7.56 13.73
CA GLU A 130 6.35 -9.01 13.78
C GLU A 130 7.04 -9.72 12.60
N ALA A 131 6.94 -9.15 11.40
CA ALA A 131 7.59 -9.69 10.21
C ALA A 131 9.12 -9.66 10.33
N LEU A 132 9.68 -8.55 10.85
CA LEU A 132 11.11 -8.42 11.10
C LEU A 132 11.62 -9.44 12.13
N ASN A 133 10.80 -9.73 13.14
CA ASN A 133 11.15 -10.68 14.19
C ASN A 133 10.89 -12.15 13.79
N GLY A 134 10.35 -12.39 12.58
CA GLY A 134 9.96 -13.73 12.13
C GLY A 134 8.78 -14.33 12.91
N THR A 135 8.02 -13.50 13.62
CA THR A 135 6.86 -13.91 14.44
C THR A 135 5.52 -13.60 13.79
N LEU A 136 5.52 -13.05 12.56
CA LEU A 136 4.29 -12.72 11.85
C LEU A 136 3.51 -14.00 11.52
N VAL A 137 2.45 -14.24 12.27
CA VAL A 137 1.53 -15.34 12.02
C VAL A 137 0.45 -14.89 11.04
N HIS A 138 0.20 -15.69 10.01
CA HIS A 138 -0.95 -15.48 9.14
C HIS A 138 -2.25 -15.69 9.92
N GLN A 139 -2.95 -14.59 10.21
CA GLN A 139 -4.32 -14.64 10.70
C GLN A 139 -5.26 -14.68 9.51
N ILE A 140 -5.77 -15.87 9.19
CA ILE A 140 -6.69 -16.09 8.07
C ILE A 140 -7.98 -15.30 8.30
N ARG A 141 -8.45 -14.55 7.29
CA ARG A 141 -9.79 -13.96 7.11
C ARG A 141 -10.14 -12.66 7.84
N ARG A 142 -9.20 -11.75 8.08
CA ARG A 142 -9.56 -10.37 8.48
C ARG A 142 -9.19 -9.38 7.39
N PRO A 143 -10.17 -8.80 6.67
CA PRO A 143 -9.85 -7.80 5.67
C PRO A 143 -9.16 -6.61 6.34
N PHE A 144 -8.09 -6.13 5.73
CA PHE A 144 -7.36 -4.97 6.24
C PHE A 144 -8.14 -3.71 5.88
N THR A 145 -8.57 -2.98 6.90
CA THR A 145 -9.37 -1.78 6.71
C THR A 145 -8.56 -0.56 7.13
N VAL A 146 -8.37 0.38 6.20
CA VAL A 146 -7.76 1.68 6.48
C VAL A 146 -8.81 2.75 6.34
N GLN A 147 -8.97 3.52 7.41
CA GLN A 147 -9.76 4.73 7.39
C GLN A 147 -8.86 5.91 7.06
N PHE A 148 -9.20 6.63 6.00
CA PHE A 148 -8.58 7.89 5.62
C PHE A 148 -9.56 9.02 5.95
N VAL A 149 -9.10 10.01 6.68
CA VAL A 149 -9.86 11.23 6.96
C VAL A 149 -9.37 12.32 6.02
N ALA A 150 -10.28 12.83 5.17
CA ALA A 150 -9.98 14.04 4.40
C ALA A 150 -9.97 15.24 5.36
N GLY A 151 -8.78 15.59 5.87
CA GLY A 151 -8.59 16.74 6.75
C GLY A 151 -8.29 18.03 5.98
N HIS A 152 -8.91 19.14 6.39
CA HIS A 152 -8.47 20.50 6.08
C HIS A 152 -7.02 20.72 6.53
N ASN A 153 -6.26 21.51 5.75
CA ASN A 153 -4.99 22.17 6.08
C ASN A 153 -4.18 21.56 7.24
N VAL A 154 -3.17 20.76 6.91
CA VAL A 154 -2.01 20.65 7.80
C VAL A 154 -1.20 21.91 7.53
N GLY A 155 -1.30 22.89 8.42
CA GLY A 155 -0.39 24.02 8.44
C GLY A 155 1.04 23.47 8.39
N ALA A 156 1.83 23.99 7.47
CA ALA A 156 3.25 23.74 7.44
C ALA A 156 3.83 24.25 8.77
N VAL A 157 4.06 23.33 9.71
CA VAL A 157 4.97 23.58 10.82
C VAL A 157 6.37 23.48 10.20
N TRP A 158 6.85 24.63 9.72
CA TRP A 158 8.26 24.85 9.49
C TRP A 158 8.92 24.96 10.87
N GLY A 159 9.81 24.02 11.17
CA GLY A 159 10.89 24.25 12.13
C GLY A 159 12.05 24.89 11.41
#